data_AF-A0A3M7LWS7-F1
#
_entry.id   AF-A0A3M7LWS7-F1
#
_cell.length_a   1.000
_cell.length_b   1.000
_cell.length_c   1.000
_cell.angle_alpha   90.00
_cell.angle_beta   90.00
_cell.angle_gamma   90.00
#
_symmetry.space_group_name_H-M   'P 1'
#
loop_
_entity.id
_entity.type
_entity.pdbx_description
1 polymer ?
#
loop_
_entity_poly.entity_id
_entity_poly.type
_entity_poly.pdbx_seq_one_letter_code
_entity_poly.pdbx_strand_id
1 'polypeptide(L)'
;MTDDRVAQLVFILRSILAENPTWVQRLGQIDISKGKFWVEFKFPDGPPLEYEKPGIELTDKLEWRKATRPVEFHHHHRLTRLLYPQAAASALYKDTTKKTRGLWNHFRAYMGWHQESKADTVEQLVQRIAADAQSSDTQPASTTPGPTSTSATDSQQPGISSSTVSIDGPPKDLSLLPDTKKMTLDLSQFRADFRKASRTSLAQPPRGVFSIIGLVEVHGDRAKGSFSVNAIYDPKKGTFFHVHAAAWNVTEHKQRPIGG
;
A
#
# COMPACT_ATOMS: atom_id res chain seq x y z
N MET A 1 -10.50 31.27 -22.43
CA MET A 1 -10.72 29.83 -22.67
C MET A 1 -9.89 28.93 -21.76
N THR A 2 -8.67 29.34 -21.37
CA THR A 2 -7.83 28.63 -20.37
C THR A 2 -8.31 28.80 -18.94
N ASP A 3 -8.89 29.95 -18.61
CA ASP A 3 -9.30 30.31 -17.23
C ASP A 3 -10.41 29.40 -16.67
N ASP A 4 -11.40 29.05 -17.50
CA ASP A 4 -12.52 28.18 -17.10
C ASP A 4 -12.07 26.80 -16.62
N ARG A 5 -10.97 26.28 -17.19
CA ARG A 5 -10.42 24.96 -16.82
C ARG A 5 -9.69 25.01 -15.49
N VAL A 6 -9.00 26.12 -15.22
CA VAL A 6 -8.35 26.35 -13.94
C VAL A 6 -9.39 26.47 -12.84
N ALA A 7 -10.45 27.25 -13.07
CA ALA A 7 -11.57 27.38 -12.14
C ALA A 7 -12.23 26.02 -11.84
N GLN A 8 -12.46 25.18 -12.87
CA GLN A 8 -13.01 23.83 -12.71
C GLN A 8 -12.08 22.94 -11.86
N LEU A 9 -10.77 22.97 -12.10
CA LEU A 9 -9.80 22.20 -11.31
C LEU A 9 -9.78 22.63 -9.84
N VAL A 10 -9.74 23.94 -9.59
CA VAL A 10 -9.75 24.51 -8.24
C VAL A 10 -11.03 24.12 -7.50
N PHE A 11 -12.17 24.17 -8.18
CA PHE A 11 -13.45 23.75 -7.61
C PHE A 11 -13.45 22.27 -7.23
N ILE A 12 -13.05 21.39 -8.15
CA ILE A 12 -12.96 19.93 -7.90
C ILE A 12 -12.02 19.62 -6.73
N LEU A 13 -10.87 20.30 -6.67
CA LEU A 13 -9.91 20.10 -5.59
C LEU A 13 -10.53 20.49 -4.24
N ARG A 14 -11.13 21.68 -4.16
CA ARG A 14 -11.72 22.20 -2.93
C ARG A 14 -12.92 21.37 -2.49
N SER A 15 -13.71 20.84 -3.42
CA SER A 15 -14.82 19.93 -3.10
C SER A 15 -14.31 18.60 -2.53
N ILE A 16 -13.29 17.99 -3.16
CA ILE A 16 -12.67 16.75 -2.65
C ILE A 16 -12.08 16.95 -1.25
N LEU A 17 -11.46 18.11 -0.99
CA LEU A 17 -10.92 18.43 0.32
C LEU A 17 -12.01 18.70 1.37
N ALA A 18 -13.12 19.32 0.98
CA ALA A 18 -14.28 19.54 1.85
C ALA A 18 -15.00 18.23 2.21
N GLU A 19 -14.99 17.24 1.32
CA GLU A 19 -15.54 15.91 1.59
C GLU A 19 -14.63 15.06 2.51
N ASN A 20 -13.32 15.35 2.55
CA ASN A 20 -12.37 14.56 3.32
C ASN A 20 -12.35 14.98 4.81
N PRO A 21 -12.79 14.11 5.74
CA PRO A 21 -12.90 14.47 7.15
C PRO A 21 -11.55 14.78 7.79
N THR A 22 -10.46 14.18 7.31
CA THR A 22 -9.10 14.44 7.83
C THR A 22 -8.68 15.90 7.61
N TRP A 23 -9.04 16.47 6.45
CA TRP A 23 -8.72 17.86 6.13
C TRP A 23 -9.67 18.83 6.78
N VAL A 24 -10.96 18.50 6.87
CA VAL A 24 -11.95 19.30 7.60
C VAL A 24 -11.59 19.42 9.09
N GLN A 25 -11.08 18.36 9.72
CA GLN A 25 -10.63 18.43 11.11
C GLN A 25 -9.45 19.39 11.32
N ARG A 26 -8.52 19.45 10.35
CA ARG A 26 -7.31 20.29 10.43
C ARG A 26 -7.58 21.74 10.02
N LEU A 27 -8.29 21.96 8.93
CA LEU A 27 -8.53 23.29 8.35
C LEU A 27 -9.81 23.95 8.88
N GLY A 28 -10.76 23.17 9.42
CA GLY A 28 -12.11 23.63 9.75
C GLY A 28 -13.06 23.50 8.56
N GLN A 29 -14.18 24.22 8.62
CA GLN A 29 -15.10 24.32 7.48
C GLN A 29 -14.38 25.03 6.32
N ILE A 30 -14.30 24.35 5.18
CA ILE A 30 -13.55 24.80 4.00
C ILE A 30 -14.44 25.67 3.11
N ASP A 31 -13.98 26.87 2.79
CA ASP A 31 -14.62 27.77 1.83
C ASP A 31 -14.18 27.42 0.40
N ILE A 32 -15.11 26.95 -0.43
CA ILE A 32 -14.83 26.50 -1.80
C ILE A 32 -14.49 27.67 -2.74
N SER A 33 -14.99 28.87 -2.46
CA SER A 33 -14.79 30.04 -3.32
C SER A 33 -13.52 30.84 -3.01
N LYS A 34 -12.96 30.71 -1.80
CA LYS A 34 -11.84 31.55 -1.33
C LYS A 34 -10.48 30.90 -1.52
N GLY A 35 -9.48 31.74 -1.78
CA GLY A 35 -8.06 31.36 -1.84
C GLY A 35 -7.44 31.66 -3.19
N LYS A 36 -6.14 31.92 -3.19
CA LYS A 36 -5.35 32.16 -4.40
C LYS A 36 -5.03 30.83 -5.10
N PHE A 37 -4.71 30.90 -6.38
CA PHE A 37 -4.17 29.77 -7.12
C PHE A 37 -3.08 30.26 -8.05
N TRP A 38 -2.09 29.40 -8.27
CA TRP A 38 -1.05 29.59 -9.26
C TRP A 38 -0.97 28.29 -10.05
N VAL A 39 -1.28 28.34 -11.33
CA VAL A 39 -1.43 27.14 -12.17
C VAL A 39 -0.68 27.35 -13.47
N GLU A 40 0.09 26.34 -13.84
CA GLU A 40 0.90 26.27 -15.05
C GLU A 40 0.47 25.07 -15.89
N PHE A 41 0.41 25.28 -17.20
CA PHE A 41 0.12 24.24 -18.17
C PHE A 41 1.42 23.64 -18.68
N LYS A 42 1.62 22.34 -18.43
CA LYS A 42 2.76 21.59 -18.93
C LYS A 42 2.34 20.66 -20.05
N PHE A 43 2.74 21.01 -21.26
CA PHE A 43 2.62 20.12 -22.41
C PHE A 43 3.78 19.11 -22.39
N PRO A 44 3.56 17.86 -22.81
CA PRO A 44 4.64 16.89 -22.95
C PRO A 44 5.62 17.35 -24.05
N ASP A 45 6.92 17.24 -23.79
CA ASP A 45 7.99 17.76 -24.66
C ASP A 45 8.17 16.97 -25.99
N GLY A 46 7.43 15.87 -26.17
CA GLY A 46 7.59 15.00 -27.33
C GLY A 46 6.32 14.22 -27.70
N PRO A 47 6.32 13.59 -28.89
CA PRO A 47 5.21 12.78 -29.31
C PRO A 47 4.98 11.61 -28.33
N PRO A 48 3.73 11.22 -28.07
CA PRO A 48 3.44 10.05 -27.26
C PRO A 48 4.12 8.80 -27.83
N LEU A 49 4.67 7.96 -26.96
CA LEU A 49 5.31 6.71 -27.35
C LEU A 49 4.33 5.83 -28.12
N GLU A 50 4.75 5.38 -29.29
CA GLU A 50 4.04 4.40 -30.10
C GLU A 50 4.57 3.01 -29.76
N TYR A 51 3.67 2.07 -29.51
CA TYR A 51 4.05 0.69 -29.21
C TYR A 51 3.68 -0.17 -30.39
N GLU A 52 4.65 -0.95 -30.80
CA GLU A 52 4.55 -1.86 -31.93
C GLU A 52 4.75 -3.28 -31.42
N LYS A 53 3.92 -4.21 -31.89
CA LYS A 53 4.09 -5.63 -31.62
C LYS A 53 4.69 -6.29 -32.84
N PRO A 54 5.93 -6.83 -32.75
CA PRO A 54 6.44 -7.71 -33.77
C PRO A 54 5.65 -9.02 -33.75
N GLY A 55 5.29 -9.49 -34.92
CA GLY A 55 4.55 -10.73 -35.11
C GLY A 55 4.90 -11.36 -36.45
N ILE A 56 4.27 -12.51 -36.70
CA ILE A 56 4.33 -13.17 -37.99
C ILE A 56 2.91 -13.10 -38.55
N GLU A 57 2.76 -12.54 -39.74
CA GLU A 57 1.48 -12.44 -40.44
C GLU A 57 1.53 -13.35 -41.66
N LEU A 58 0.47 -14.14 -41.84
CA LEU A 58 0.25 -14.92 -43.03
C LEU A 58 -0.49 -14.02 -44.02
N THR A 59 0.19 -13.63 -45.09
CA THR A 59 -0.42 -12.79 -46.14
C THR A 59 -1.44 -13.62 -46.93
N ASP A 60 -2.40 -12.98 -47.60
CA ASP A 60 -3.39 -13.64 -48.49
C ASP A 60 -2.77 -14.57 -49.55
N LYS A 61 -1.48 -14.38 -49.84
CA LYS A 61 -0.66 -15.22 -50.73
C LYS A 61 0.00 -16.42 -50.04
N LEU A 62 -0.42 -16.78 -48.81
CA LEU A 62 0.15 -17.85 -47.99
C LEU A 62 1.64 -17.66 -47.64
N GLU A 63 2.14 -16.43 -47.71
CA GLU A 63 3.52 -16.11 -47.35
C GLU A 63 3.62 -15.69 -45.88
N TRP A 64 4.54 -16.33 -45.15
CA TRP A 64 4.90 -15.93 -43.79
C TRP A 64 5.85 -14.74 -43.83
N ARG A 65 5.42 -13.62 -43.27
CA ARG A 65 6.24 -12.41 -43.21
C ARG A 65 6.33 -11.91 -41.78
N LYS A 66 7.50 -11.37 -41.41
CA LYS A 66 7.62 -10.59 -40.18
C LYS A 66 6.82 -9.32 -40.38
N ALA A 67 5.80 -9.14 -39.56
CA ALA A 67 4.92 -7.98 -39.61
C ALA A 67 4.94 -7.28 -38.26
N THR A 68 4.72 -5.98 -38.30
CA THR A 68 4.65 -5.17 -37.10
C THR A 68 3.28 -4.50 -37.05
N ARG A 69 2.54 -4.72 -35.95
CA ARG A 69 1.21 -4.15 -35.77
C ARG A 69 1.25 -3.08 -34.67
N PRO A 70 0.64 -1.90 -34.88
CA PRO A 70 0.48 -0.92 -33.80
C PRO A 70 -0.40 -1.51 -32.71
N VAL A 71 0.02 -1.35 -31.45
CA VAL A 71 -0.71 -1.82 -30.28
C VAL A 71 -0.97 -0.65 -29.34
N GLU A 72 -2.17 -0.65 -28.77
CA GLU A 72 -2.55 0.32 -27.75
C GLU A 72 -1.67 0.15 -26.49
N PHE A 73 -1.31 1.27 -25.86
CA PHE A 73 -0.50 1.32 -24.64
C PHE A 73 -0.92 0.31 -23.56
N HIS A 74 -2.22 0.28 -23.21
CA HIS A 74 -2.73 -0.60 -22.16
C HIS A 74 -2.58 -2.08 -22.51
N HIS A 75 -2.80 -2.44 -23.76
CA HIS A 75 -2.64 -3.80 -24.26
C HIS A 75 -1.18 -4.22 -24.27
N HIS A 76 -0.28 -3.33 -24.73
CA HIS A 76 1.16 -3.57 -24.70
C HIS A 76 1.64 -3.85 -23.27
N HIS A 77 1.32 -2.99 -22.30
CA HIS A 77 1.75 -3.18 -20.91
C HIS A 77 1.16 -4.41 -20.24
N ARG A 78 -0.09 -4.79 -20.53
CA ARG A 78 -0.67 -6.05 -20.04
C ARG A 78 0.12 -7.24 -20.59
N LEU A 79 0.40 -7.25 -21.89
CA LEU A 79 1.19 -8.31 -22.52
C LEU A 79 2.61 -8.37 -21.96
N THR A 80 3.30 -7.23 -21.81
CA THR A 80 4.64 -7.20 -21.21
C THR A 80 4.64 -7.77 -19.80
N ARG A 81 3.64 -7.45 -18.97
CA ARG A 81 3.54 -7.99 -17.61
C ARG A 81 3.25 -9.49 -17.57
N LEU A 82 2.49 -10.00 -18.55
CA LEU A 82 2.20 -11.44 -18.67
C LEU A 82 3.44 -12.21 -19.13
N LEU A 83 4.16 -11.69 -20.13
CA LEU A 83 5.33 -12.35 -20.70
C LEU A 83 6.56 -12.25 -19.79
N TYR A 84 6.72 -11.13 -19.09
CA TYR A 84 7.87 -10.85 -18.23
C TYR A 84 7.41 -10.33 -16.86
N PRO A 85 7.10 -11.21 -15.90
CA PRO A 85 6.65 -10.82 -14.56
C PRO A 85 7.82 -10.35 -13.68
N GLN A 86 8.45 -9.22 -14.06
CA GLN A 86 9.57 -8.62 -13.34
C GLN A 86 9.25 -8.33 -11.88
N ALA A 87 7.99 -7.96 -11.58
CA ALA A 87 7.52 -7.73 -10.22
C ALA A 87 7.60 -9.01 -9.35
N ALA A 88 7.24 -10.17 -9.90
CA ALA A 88 7.32 -11.45 -9.18
C ALA A 88 8.78 -11.87 -8.99
N ALA A 89 9.58 -11.82 -10.06
CA ALA A 89 10.99 -12.19 -10.01
C ALA A 89 11.77 -11.33 -9.00
N SER A 90 11.56 -10.01 -9.00
CA SER A 90 12.22 -9.10 -8.06
C SER A 90 11.75 -9.27 -6.62
N ALA A 91 10.46 -9.54 -6.40
CA ALA A 91 9.93 -9.82 -5.06
C ALA A 91 10.46 -11.16 -4.51
N LEU A 92 10.51 -12.20 -5.35
CA LEU A 92 11.13 -13.49 -4.99
C LEU A 92 12.59 -13.30 -4.64
N TYR A 93 13.36 -12.63 -5.49
CA TYR A 93 14.77 -12.37 -5.24
C TYR A 93 14.99 -11.64 -3.90
N LYS A 94 14.21 -10.59 -3.61
CA LYS A 94 14.29 -9.85 -2.36
C LYS A 94 13.93 -10.71 -1.15
N ASP A 95 12.86 -11.49 -1.24
CA ASP A 95 12.43 -12.39 -0.16
C ASP A 95 13.50 -13.46 0.12
N THR A 96 14.01 -14.12 -0.91
CA THR A 96 15.08 -15.12 -0.80
C THR A 96 16.37 -14.51 -0.22
N THR A 97 16.77 -13.31 -0.67
CA THR A 97 18.00 -12.65 -0.18
C THR A 97 17.87 -12.24 1.29
N LYS A 98 16.69 -11.79 1.72
CA LYS A 98 16.43 -11.47 3.14
C LYS A 98 16.42 -12.72 4.01
N LYS A 99 15.75 -13.79 3.56
CA LYS A 99 15.68 -15.06 4.30
C LYS A 99 17.05 -15.71 4.44
N THR A 100 17.86 -15.75 3.38
CA THR A 100 19.23 -16.26 3.43
C THR A 100 20.13 -15.42 4.34
N ARG A 101 20.00 -14.09 4.31
CA ARG A 101 20.71 -13.21 5.26
C ARG A 101 20.28 -13.44 6.71
N GLY A 102 18.98 -13.62 6.96
CA GLY A 102 18.45 -13.99 8.27
C GLY A 102 19.00 -15.32 8.76
N LEU A 103 18.97 -16.36 7.91
CA LEU A 103 19.54 -17.67 8.22
C LEU A 103 21.04 -17.60 8.52
N TRP A 104 21.77 -16.80 7.74
CA TRP A 104 23.20 -16.59 7.94
C TRP A 104 23.51 -15.83 9.24
N ASN A 105 22.68 -14.85 9.61
CA ASN A 105 22.79 -14.15 10.88
C ASN A 105 22.48 -15.11 12.06
N HIS A 106 21.45 -15.94 11.95
CA HIS A 106 21.14 -16.96 12.96
C HIS A 106 22.25 -18.01 13.08
N PHE A 107 22.81 -18.45 11.95
CA PHE A 107 23.94 -19.37 11.93
C PHE A 107 25.17 -18.73 12.58
N ARG A 108 25.49 -17.47 12.27
CA ARG A 108 26.59 -16.73 12.92
C ARG A 108 26.38 -16.56 14.42
N ALA A 109 25.16 -16.30 14.87
CA ALA A 109 24.81 -16.22 16.29
C ALA A 109 24.96 -17.58 16.98
N TYR A 110 24.49 -18.66 16.36
CA TYR A 110 24.63 -20.03 16.86
C TYR A 110 26.11 -20.46 16.96
N MET A 111 26.91 -20.14 15.94
CA MET A 111 28.35 -20.40 15.91
C MET A 111 29.16 -19.48 16.85
N GLY A 112 28.51 -18.57 17.59
CA GLY A 112 29.16 -17.67 18.54
C GLY A 112 30.03 -16.58 17.90
N TRP A 113 29.92 -16.37 16.59
CA TRP A 113 30.65 -15.32 15.87
C TRP A 113 30.07 -13.92 16.06
N HIS A 114 28.90 -13.81 16.70
CA HIS A 114 28.36 -12.56 17.22
C HIS A 114 28.10 -12.73 18.70
N GLN A 115 28.90 -12.07 19.51
CA GLN A 115 28.60 -11.84 20.90
C GLN A 115 27.53 -10.76 20.93
N GLU A 116 26.30 -11.11 21.33
CA GLU A 116 25.23 -10.13 21.52
C GLU A 116 25.77 -9.03 22.46
N SER A 117 26.02 -7.84 21.91
CA SER A 117 26.25 -6.67 22.74
C SER A 117 24.95 -6.43 23.50
N LYS A 118 25.04 -6.40 24.83
CA LYS A 118 23.96 -6.25 25.83
C LYS A 118 23.05 -5.01 25.66
N ALA A 119 23.05 -4.33 24.51
CA ALA A 119 22.27 -3.13 24.24
C ALA A 119 20.78 -3.44 24.02
N ASP A 120 20.43 -4.49 23.26
CA ASP A 120 19.02 -4.77 22.93
C ASP A 120 18.20 -5.26 24.13
N THR A 121 18.82 -6.01 25.06
CA THR A 121 18.16 -6.44 26.31
C THR A 121 17.88 -5.27 27.25
N VAL A 122 18.74 -4.24 27.24
CA VAL A 122 18.56 -3.05 28.10
C VAL A 122 17.49 -2.14 27.52
N GLU A 123 17.40 -1.97 26.20
CA GLU A 123 16.30 -1.20 25.59
C GLU A 123 14.93 -1.86 25.80
N GLN A 124 14.84 -3.20 25.70
CA GLN A 124 13.59 -3.92 26.03
C GLN A 124 13.24 -3.86 27.52
N LEU A 125 14.24 -3.83 28.42
CA LEU A 125 14.01 -3.68 29.85
C LEU A 125 13.56 -2.26 30.21
N VAL A 126 14.14 -1.23 29.58
CA VAL A 126 13.75 0.18 29.76
C VAL A 126 12.34 0.43 29.21
N GLN A 127 11.98 -0.17 28.07
CA GLN A 127 10.60 -0.07 27.54
C GLN A 127 9.56 -0.78 28.41
N ARG A 128 9.90 -1.91 29.06
CA ARG A 128 9.00 -2.57 30.02
C ARG A 128 8.80 -1.75 31.29
N ILE A 129 9.88 -1.18 31.84
CA ILE A 129 9.80 -0.36 33.07
C ILE A 129 9.01 0.93 32.82
N ALA A 130 9.11 1.52 31.63
CA ALA A 130 8.32 2.69 31.25
C ALA A 130 6.81 2.39 31.07
N ALA A 131 6.43 1.16 30.72
CA ALA A 131 5.03 0.77 30.53
C ALA A 131 4.31 0.43 31.85
N ASP A 132 5.02 -0.10 32.85
CA ASP A 132 4.44 -0.46 34.15
C ASP A 132 4.28 0.72 35.14
N ALA A 133 4.89 1.88 34.86
CA ALA A 133 4.81 3.05 35.74
C ALA A 133 3.48 3.82 35.68
N GLN A 134 2.52 3.41 34.84
CA GLN A 134 1.30 4.21 34.57
C GLN A 134 -0.01 3.52 34.97
N SER A 135 0.02 2.50 35.83
CA SER A 135 -1.21 1.87 36.32
C SER A 135 -1.04 1.34 37.73
N SER A 136 -1.52 2.10 38.72
CA SER A 136 -2.50 1.66 39.73
C SER A 136 -2.41 2.50 41.01
N ASP A 137 -3.47 3.26 41.27
CA ASP A 137 -3.88 3.61 42.62
C ASP A 137 -5.34 3.17 42.82
N THR A 138 -5.55 2.52 43.97
CA THR A 138 -6.80 2.29 44.72
C THR A 138 -7.81 1.18 44.30
N GLN A 139 -7.78 0.09 45.10
CA GLN A 139 -8.77 -0.99 45.36
C GLN A 139 -9.98 -0.48 46.23
N PRO A 140 -10.99 -1.27 46.73
CA PRO A 140 -11.26 -2.73 46.67
C PRO A 140 -12.74 -3.26 46.61
N ALA A 141 -12.84 -4.55 46.25
CA ALA A 141 -13.67 -5.69 46.76
C ALA A 141 -15.24 -5.67 46.84
N SER A 142 -15.90 -6.72 46.31
CA SER A 142 -16.46 -7.87 47.09
C SER A 142 -17.40 -8.84 46.31
N THR A 143 -17.21 -10.16 46.54
CA THR A 143 -18.18 -11.29 46.68
C THR A 143 -19.05 -11.86 45.53
N THR A 144 -18.85 -13.16 45.24
CA THR A 144 -19.75 -14.19 44.62
C THR A 144 -20.85 -14.65 45.61
N PRO A 145 -21.97 -15.37 45.24
CA PRO A 145 -22.02 -16.72 44.61
C PRO A 145 -23.17 -16.97 43.57
N GLY A 146 -23.09 -18.09 42.81
CA GLY A 146 -24.11 -18.59 41.85
C GLY A 146 -25.34 -19.25 42.49
N PRO A 147 -26.31 -19.85 41.72
CA PRO A 147 -26.13 -21.21 41.18
C PRO A 147 -26.90 -21.62 39.88
N THR A 148 -26.52 -22.83 39.42
CA THR A 148 -27.02 -23.87 38.46
C THR A 148 -28.48 -24.01 38.02
N SER A 149 -28.68 -24.53 36.78
CA SER A 149 -29.61 -25.61 36.34
C SER A 149 -29.41 -25.98 34.84
N THR A 150 -28.93 -27.20 34.47
CA THR A 150 -29.64 -28.37 33.85
C THR A 150 -30.47 -28.11 32.58
N SER A 151 -30.58 -28.90 31.49
CA SER A 151 -30.01 -30.15 30.95
C SER A 151 -30.68 -30.42 29.57
N ALA A 152 -29.91 -30.89 28.55
CA ALA A 152 -30.20 -31.88 27.47
C ALA A 152 -31.42 -31.68 26.51
N THR A 153 -31.56 -32.17 25.25
CA THR A 153 -31.11 -33.38 24.50
C THR A 153 -31.43 -33.14 22.99
N ASP A 154 -30.49 -33.29 22.05
CA ASP A 154 -30.33 -34.35 20.99
C ASP A 154 -31.18 -34.25 19.70
N SER A 155 -30.49 -34.38 18.55
CA SER A 155 -30.92 -35.09 17.32
C SER A 155 -29.73 -35.22 16.32
N GLN A 156 -29.02 -36.37 16.39
CA GLN A 156 -28.46 -37.26 15.33
C GLN A 156 -28.61 -36.86 13.84
N GLN A 157 -27.80 -37.21 12.80
CA GLN A 157 -26.56 -37.95 12.43
C GLN A 157 -26.46 -37.83 10.85
N PRO A 158 -25.66 -38.56 10.01
CA PRO A 158 -24.33 -39.24 10.07
C PRO A 158 -23.32 -38.83 8.95
N GLY A 159 -22.01 -39.05 9.15
CA GLY A 159 -21.22 -40.13 8.53
C GLY A 159 -20.01 -39.51 7.81
N ILE A 160 -18.76 -39.99 7.88
CA ILE A 160 -18.23 -41.26 7.36
C ILE A 160 -16.90 -41.55 8.10
N SER A 161 -16.69 -42.81 8.48
CA SER A 161 -15.46 -43.35 9.07
C SER A 161 -14.39 -43.65 8.02
N SER A 162 -13.11 -43.45 8.37
CA SER A 162 -12.00 -44.20 7.79
C SER A 162 -10.96 -44.49 8.87
N SER A 163 -10.76 -45.78 9.10
CA SER A 163 -9.86 -46.40 10.06
C SER A 163 -8.43 -46.51 9.52
N THR A 164 -7.44 -46.25 10.37
CA THR A 164 -6.11 -46.88 10.28
C THR A 164 -5.55 -47.08 11.67
N VAL A 165 -5.28 -48.34 11.97
CA VAL A 165 -4.65 -48.88 13.18
C VAL A 165 -3.13 -48.69 13.06
N SER A 166 -2.42 -48.34 14.14
CA SER A 166 -1.26 -49.12 14.64
C SER A 166 -0.32 -48.39 15.62
N ILE A 167 -0.12 -49.09 16.74
CA ILE A 167 1.15 -49.42 17.42
C ILE A 167 1.76 -48.38 18.37
N ASP A 168 1.68 -48.78 19.64
CA ASP A 168 2.31 -48.26 20.84
C ASP A 168 3.81 -48.65 20.88
N GLY A 169 4.69 -47.68 21.18
CA GLY A 169 6.15 -47.87 21.29
C GLY A 169 6.90 -46.56 21.58
N PRO A 170 7.91 -46.54 22.48
CA PRO A 170 8.43 -45.32 23.11
C PRO A 170 9.41 -44.52 22.21
N PRO A 171 9.59 -43.21 22.50
CA PRO A 171 10.13 -42.24 21.56
C PRO A 171 11.65 -42.16 21.66
N LYS A 172 12.36 -42.34 20.54
CA LYS A 172 13.74 -41.86 20.43
C LYS A 172 14.15 -41.61 18.97
N ASP A 173 14.70 -40.42 18.78
CA ASP A 173 15.58 -40.01 17.69
C ASP A 173 15.00 -39.81 16.29
N LEU A 174 14.11 -38.83 16.13
CA LEU A 174 13.96 -38.07 14.86
C LEU A 174 13.66 -36.56 15.09
N SER A 175 14.28 -35.96 16.11
CA SER A 175 14.14 -34.53 16.46
C SER A 175 14.95 -33.59 15.56
N LEU A 176 15.12 -33.89 14.27
CA LEU A 176 15.87 -33.07 13.31
C LEU A 176 15.11 -32.79 12.02
N LEU A 177 13.81 -33.09 11.98
CA LEU A 177 12.93 -32.57 10.95
C LEU A 177 12.24 -31.32 11.51
N PRO A 178 12.41 -30.13 10.90
CA PRO A 178 11.68 -28.95 11.33
C PRO A 178 10.18 -29.22 11.20
N ASP A 179 9.46 -29.03 12.30
CA ASP A 179 8.02 -29.17 12.44
C ASP A 179 7.29 -28.52 11.25
N THR A 180 6.57 -29.33 10.47
CA THR A 180 5.93 -28.93 9.21
C THR A 180 4.87 -27.84 9.40
N LYS A 181 4.37 -27.65 10.63
CA LYS A 181 3.47 -26.55 11.00
C LYS A 181 4.20 -25.20 11.14
N LYS A 182 5.49 -25.22 11.50
CA LYS A 182 6.36 -24.02 11.56
C LYS A 182 6.92 -23.63 10.19
N MET A 183 6.77 -24.50 9.19
CA MET A 183 7.10 -24.24 7.79
C MET A 183 5.87 -23.73 7.02
N THR A 184 4.99 -22.97 7.67
CA THR A 184 4.07 -22.11 6.93
C THR A 184 4.93 -21.04 6.27
N LEU A 185 5.18 -21.21 4.97
CA LEU A 185 5.96 -20.29 4.15
C LEU A 185 5.41 -18.87 4.36
N ASP A 186 6.11 -18.05 5.16
CA ASP A 186 5.70 -16.67 5.36
C ASP A 186 5.90 -15.93 4.04
N LEU A 187 4.78 -15.75 3.34
CA LEU A 187 4.65 -15.03 2.08
C LEU A 187 4.21 -13.59 2.30
N SER A 188 4.04 -13.13 3.54
CA SER A 188 3.59 -11.76 3.83
C SER A 188 4.56 -10.73 3.26
N GLN A 189 5.86 -10.97 3.44
CA GLN A 189 6.92 -10.10 2.94
C GLN A 189 7.02 -10.14 1.41
N PHE A 190 6.95 -11.33 0.81
CA PHE A 190 6.84 -11.47 -0.64
C PHE A 190 5.62 -10.71 -1.20
N ARG A 191 4.44 -10.86 -0.59
CA ARG A 191 3.21 -10.18 -1.03
C ARG A 191 3.31 -8.66 -0.87
N ALA A 192 3.98 -8.16 0.16
CA ALA A 192 4.24 -6.74 0.33
C ALA A 192 5.19 -6.22 -0.75
N ASP A 193 6.31 -6.92 -0.97
CA ASP A 193 7.31 -6.56 -1.98
C ASP A 193 6.74 -6.68 -3.42
N PHE A 194 5.92 -7.69 -3.69
CA PHE A 194 5.20 -7.87 -4.96
C PHE A 194 4.19 -6.75 -5.20
N ARG A 195 3.37 -6.39 -4.20
CA ARG A 195 2.44 -5.26 -4.32
C ARG A 195 3.16 -3.93 -4.55
N LYS A 196 4.33 -3.75 -3.96
CA LYS A 196 5.16 -2.56 -4.19
C LYS A 196 5.71 -2.55 -5.62
N ALA A 197 6.21 -3.68 -6.11
CA ALA A 197 6.78 -3.82 -7.45
C ALA A 197 5.71 -3.84 -8.57
N SER A 198 4.48 -4.26 -8.29
CA SER A 198 3.40 -4.30 -9.27
C SER A 198 2.74 -2.94 -9.53
N ARG A 199 2.94 -1.97 -8.63
CA ARG A 199 2.41 -0.60 -8.74
C ARG A 199 3.22 0.30 -9.69
N THR A 200 4.34 -0.16 -10.24
CA THR A 200 5.32 0.70 -10.94
C THR A 200 4.90 1.11 -12.36
N SER A 201 3.75 0.69 -12.85
CA SER A 201 3.26 1.25 -14.11
C SER A 201 2.47 2.51 -13.84
N LEU A 202 3.19 3.63 -13.77
CA LEU A 202 2.57 4.92 -14.09
C LEU A 202 2.03 4.76 -15.51
N ALA A 203 0.71 4.64 -15.62
CA ALA A 203 0.07 4.60 -16.92
C ALA A 203 0.47 5.89 -17.64
N GLN A 204 1.24 5.77 -18.72
CA GLN A 204 1.57 6.89 -19.56
C GLN A 204 0.24 7.56 -19.94
N PRO A 205 0.15 8.89 -19.78
CA PRO A 205 -1.10 9.58 -20.04
C PRO A 205 -1.50 9.40 -21.52
N PRO A 206 -2.80 9.22 -21.82
CA PRO A 206 -3.27 8.93 -23.18
C PRO A 206 -2.96 10.07 -24.16
N ARG A 207 -3.05 9.79 -25.47
CA ARG A 207 -2.67 10.76 -26.51
C ARG A 207 -3.48 12.05 -26.42
N GLY A 208 -2.80 13.18 -26.57
CA GLY A 208 -3.42 14.51 -26.68
C GLY A 208 -3.86 15.12 -25.34
N VAL A 209 -3.45 14.53 -24.21
CA VAL A 209 -3.65 15.14 -22.89
C VAL A 209 -2.43 15.96 -22.48
N PHE A 210 -2.66 16.94 -21.62
CA PHE A 210 -1.59 17.74 -21.03
C PHE A 210 -1.75 17.78 -19.51
N SER A 211 -0.63 18.06 -18.83
CA SER A 211 -0.61 18.17 -17.39
C SER A 211 -0.81 19.61 -16.96
N ILE A 212 -1.49 19.78 -15.85
CA ILE A 212 -1.72 21.05 -15.17
C ILE A 212 -1.08 20.91 -13.81
N ILE A 213 -0.07 21.73 -13.55
CA ILE A 213 0.68 21.71 -12.30
C ILE A 213 0.46 23.06 -11.63
N GLY A 214 0.18 23.06 -10.33
CA GLY A 214 -0.05 24.32 -9.65
C GLY A 214 -0.09 24.20 -8.15
N LEU A 215 -0.24 25.35 -7.51
CA LEU A 215 -0.48 25.51 -6.10
C LEU A 215 -1.85 26.16 -5.91
N VAL A 216 -2.71 25.52 -5.14
CA VAL A 216 -4.04 26.02 -4.81
C VAL A 216 -4.12 26.27 -3.33
N GLU A 217 -4.44 27.50 -2.95
CA GLU A 217 -4.73 27.88 -1.59
C GLU A 217 -6.18 27.53 -1.26
N VAL A 218 -6.36 26.94 -0.09
CA VAL A 218 -7.63 26.51 0.48
C VAL A 218 -7.78 27.21 1.81
N HIS A 219 -8.87 27.95 1.95
CA HIS A 219 -9.16 28.69 3.17
C HIS A 219 -10.17 27.92 4.01
N GLY A 220 -9.78 27.56 5.23
CA GLY A 220 -10.68 27.03 6.24
C GLY A 220 -10.89 28.02 7.38
N ASP A 221 -11.89 27.74 8.22
CA ASP A 221 -12.21 28.55 9.40
C ASP A 221 -11.08 28.55 10.45
N ARG A 222 -10.36 27.44 10.60
CA ARG A 222 -9.29 27.30 11.61
C ARG A 222 -7.91 27.58 11.06
N ALA A 223 -7.67 27.23 9.81
CA ALA A 223 -6.36 27.33 9.16
C ALA A 223 -6.50 27.56 7.66
N LYS A 224 -5.45 28.11 7.06
CA LYS A 224 -5.27 28.14 5.60
C LYS A 224 -4.21 27.13 5.19
N GLY A 225 -4.44 26.43 4.08
CA GLY A 225 -3.52 25.44 3.52
C GLY A 225 -3.22 25.72 2.07
N SER A 226 -1.99 25.46 1.64
CA SER A 226 -1.60 25.44 0.23
C SER A 226 -1.39 24.00 -0.22
N PHE A 227 -1.99 23.62 -1.33
CA PHE A 227 -1.93 22.27 -1.88
C PHE A 227 -1.27 22.30 -3.25
N SER A 228 -0.21 21.52 -3.41
CA SER A 228 0.35 21.22 -4.72
C SER A 228 -0.59 20.29 -5.47
N VAL A 229 -0.94 20.67 -6.69
CA VAL A 229 -1.89 19.98 -7.54
C VAL A 229 -1.18 19.57 -8.82
N ASN A 230 -1.33 18.30 -9.19
CA ASN A 230 -0.94 17.78 -10.48
C ASN A 230 -2.15 17.07 -11.08
N ALA A 231 -2.67 17.62 -12.16
CA ALA A 231 -3.83 17.09 -12.85
C ALA A 231 -3.53 16.81 -14.32
N ILE A 232 -4.14 15.77 -14.88
CA ILE A 232 -4.05 15.43 -16.30
C ILE A 232 -5.40 15.73 -16.93
N TYR A 233 -5.40 16.60 -17.94
CA TYR A 233 -6.62 17.06 -18.62
C TYR A 233 -6.70 16.51 -20.04
N ASP A 234 -7.85 15.94 -20.40
CA ASP A 234 -8.17 15.48 -21.75
C ASP A 234 -9.01 16.55 -22.48
N PRO A 235 -8.43 17.30 -23.44
CA PRO A 235 -9.15 18.33 -24.17
C PRO A 235 -10.22 17.77 -25.11
N LYS A 236 -10.16 16.49 -25.50
CA LYS A 236 -11.17 15.88 -26.39
C LYS A 236 -12.46 15.59 -25.64
N LYS A 237 -12.34 15.10 -24.40
CA LYS A 237 -13.48 14.78 -23.53
C LYS A 237 -13.90 15.95 -22.66
N GLY A 238 -13.03 16.93 -22.49
CA GLY A 238 -13.27 18.07 -21.62
C GLY A 238 -13.19 17.73 -20.12
N THR A 239 -12.53 16.61 -19.75
CA THR A 239 -12.54 16.05 -18.40
C THR A 239 -11.14 15.86 -17.84
N PHE A 240 -11.04 15.85 -16.51
CA PHE A 240 -9.80 15.52 -15.79
C PHE A 240 -9.74 14.01 -15.56
N PHE A 241 -8.67 13.37 -16.03
CA PHE A 241 -8.48 11.92 -15.89
C PHE A 241 -7.82 11.55 -14.56
N HIS A 242 -6.93 12.42 -14.08
CA HIS A 242 -6.20 12.22 -12.84
C HIS A 242 -6.04 13.57 -12.15
N VAL A 243 -6.35 13.64 -10.86
CA VAL A 243 -6.09 14.80 -10.02
C VAL A 243 -5.38 14.30 -8.77
N HIS A 244 -4.13 14.72 -8.60
CA HIS A 244 -3.34 14.42 -7.43
C HIS A 244 -3.11 15.71 -6.64
N ALA A 245 -3.43 15.68 -5.36
CA ALA A 245 -3.26 16.80 -4.45
C ALA A 245 -2.38 16.40 -3.28
N ALA A 246 -1.34 17.17 -3.00
CA ALA A 246 -0.49 16.99 -1.83
C ALA A 246 -0.36 18.31 -1.07
N ALA A 247 -0.56 18.26 0.25
CA ALA A 247 -0.41 19.43 1.10
C ALA A 247 1.04 19.92 1.08
N TRP A 248 1.21 21.21 0.82
CA TRP A 248 2.51 21.88 0.77
C TRP A 248 2.80 22.59 2.09
N ASN A 249 1.85 23.42 2.55
CA ASN A 249 1.96 24.14 3.81
C ASN A 249 0.56 24.29 4.42
N VAL A 250 0.47 24.23 5.75
CA VAL A 250 -0.76 24.50 6.50
C VAL A 250 -0.41 25.45 7.65
N THR A 251 -1.13 26.56 7.74
CA THR A 251 -0.91 27.59 8.75
C THR A 251 -2.23 27.88 9.46
N GLU A 252 -2.25 27.69 10.78
CA GLU A 252 -3.40 28.06 11.61
C GLU A 252 -3.55 29.58 11.68
N HIS A 253 -4.79 30.05 11.67
CA HIS A 253 -5.07 31.49 11.79
C HIS A 253 -4.75 32.02 13.18
N LYS A 254 -4.93 31.18 14.21
CA LYS A 254 -4.62 31.50 15.61
C LYS A 254 -3.41 30.69 16.05
N GLN A 255 -2.22 31.26 15.88
CA GLN A 255 -1.00 30.64 16.41
C GLN A 255 -0.92 30.87 17.92
N ARG A 256 -0.80 29.78 18.69
CA ARG A 256 -0.47 29.90 20.10
C ARG A 256 1.01 30.22 20.23
N PRO A 257 1.41 31.12 21.15
CA PRO A 257 2.82 31.34 21.42
C PRO A 257 3.48 30.01 21.79
N ILE A 258 4.61 29.70 21.17
CA ILE A 258 5.46 28.60 21.58
C ILE A 258 6.03 29.04 22.93
N GLY A 259 5.53 28.45 24.01
CA GLY A 259 5.78 28.89 25.38
C GLY A 259 7.26 29.16 25.64
N GLY A 260 7.53 30.30 26.29
CA GLY A 260 8.79 30.63 26.94
C GLY A 260 8.63 30.61 28.45
#